data_AF-A0A227J5G8-F1
#
_entry.id   AF-A0A227J5G8-F1
#
_cell.length_a   1.000
_cell.length_b   1.000
_cell.length_c   1.000
_cell.angle_alpha   90.00
_cell.angle_beta   90.00
_cell.angle_gamma   90.00
#
_symmetry.space_group_name_H-M   'P 1'
#
loop_
_entity.id
_entity.type
_entity.pdbx_description
1 polymer ?
#
loop_
_entity_poly.entity_id
_entity_poly.type
_entity_poly.pdbx_seq_one_letter_code
_entity_poly.pdbx_strand_id
1 'polypeptide(L)'
;HHGSYCGYAFRAGSGAFMNDLDKNAHLKPDFDNAEYIIFIGMSPAQAGNPFKRQARQLANARTEGSLEYTIITPSLPAGSSSLAAGDNNRWIPIKPGTDSALVLGMIQW
;
A
#
# COMPACT_ATOMS: atom_id res chain seq x y z
N HIS A 1 -11.53 15.63 18.22
CA HIS A 1 -11.79 14.51 17.28
C HIS A 1 -10.53 14.28 16.44
N HIS A 2 -9.88 13.11 16.53
CA HIS A 2 -8.57 12.87 15.87
C HIS A 2 -8.66 12.31 14.42
N GLY A 3 -9.85 11.87 13.99
CA GLY A 3 -10.01 11.14 12.72
C GLY A 3 -9.67 11.97 11.49
N SER A 4 -9.97 13.27 11.53
CA SER A 4 -9.69 14.24 10.45
C SER A 4 -8.21 14.35 10.12
N TYR A 5 -7.33 14.17 11.11
CA TYR A 5 -5.87 14.25 10.94
C TYR A 5 -5.22 12.89 10.70
N CYS A 6 -5.83 11.81 11.19
CA CYS A 6 -5.23 10.48 11.14
C CYS A 6 -5.35 9.80 9.77
N GLY A 7 -6.53 9.84 9.14
CA GLY A 7 -6.74 9.10 7.89
C GLY A 7 -8.10 9.27 7.24
N TYR A 8 -8.82 10.35 7.56
CA TYR A 8 -10.15 10.60 7.00
C TYR A 8 -10.13 10.69 5.47
N ALA A 9 -9.12 11.33 4.86
CA ALA A 9 -9.05 11.49 3.40
C ALA A 9 -9.05 10.13 2.67
N PHE A 10 -8.20 9.18 3.10
CA PHE A 10 -8.19 7.81 2.57
C PHE A 10 -9.52 7.10 2.79
N ARG A 11 -10.12 7.25 3.98
CA ARG A 11 -11.39 6.61 4.35
C ARG A 11 -12.57 7.15 3.54
N ALA A 12 -12.63 8.45 3.32
CA ALA A 12 -13.67 9.10 2.51
C ALA A 12 -13.56 8.65 1.05
N GLY A 13 -12.34 8.62 0.48
CA GLY A 13 -12.11 8.11 -0.86
C GLY A 13 -12.50 6.64 -1.02
N SER A 14 -12.11 5.79 -0.07
CA SER A 14 -12.46 4.37 -0.11
C SER A 14 -13.97 4.11 0.13
N GLY A 15 -14.61 4.91 0.99
CA GLY A 15 -16.06 4.85 1.21
C GLY A 15 -16.84 5.27 -0.03
N ALA A 16 -16.39 6.31 -0.74
CA ALA A 16 -16.97 6.72 -2.01
C ALA A 16 -16.85 5.61 -3.07
N PHE A 17 -15.67 5.00 -3.18
CA PHE A 17 -15.45 3.88 -4.11
C PHE A 17 -16.34 2.66 -3.82
N MET A 18 -16.53 2.34 -2.53
CA MET A 18 -17.34 1.19 -2.12
C MET A 18 -18.82 1.49 -1.88
N ASN A 19 -19.27 2.71 -2.18
CA ASN A 19 -20.64 3.15 -1.93
C ASN A 19 -21.08 2.99 -0.46
N ASP A 20 -20.18 3.28 0.49
CA ASP A 20 -20.42 3.26 1.94
C ASP A 20 -19.68 4.42 2.64
N LEU A 21 -20.27 5.62 2.53
CA LEU A 21 -19.78 6.84 3.17
C LEU A 21 -20.17 6.94 4.65
N ASP A 22 -21.23 6.25 5.07
CA ASP A 22 -21.69 6.23 6.46
C ASP A 22 -20.64 5.58 7.36
N LYS A 23 -20.09 4.43 6.94
CA LYS A 23 -19.06 3.71 7.69
C LYS A 23 -17.65 4.02 7.22
N ASN A 24 -17.52 4.69 6.08
CA ASN A 24 -16.25 4.89 5.38
C ASN A 24 -15.49 3.56 5.25
N ALA A 25 -16.14 2.61 4.58
CA ALA A 25 -15.58 1.29 4.35
C ALA A 25 -14.19 1.43 3.69
N HIS A 26 -13.27 0.53 4.05
CA HIS A 26 -11.97 0.44 3.39
C HIS A 26 -11.48 -0.99 3.25
N LEU A 27 -10.63 -1.21 2.25
CA LEU A 27 -10.10 -2.53 1.89
C LEU A 27 -8.66 -2.71 2.37
N LYS A 28 -8.21 -3.95 2.32
CA LYS A 28 -6.81 -4.36 2.45
C LYS A 28 -6.45 -5.21 1.24
N PRO A 29 -5.21 -5.15 0.76
CA PRO A 29 -4.76 -6.06 -0.28
C PRO A 29 -4.80 -7.50 0.25
N ASP A 30 -5.16 -8.43 -0.64
CA ASP A 30 -5.14 -9.86 -0.35
C ASP A 30 -3.73 -10.42 -0.56
N PHE A 31 -2.86 -10.20 0.43
CA PHE A 31 -1.47 -10.62 0.39
C PHE A 31 -1.26 -12.12 0.16
N ASP A 32 -2.27 -12.96 0.42
CA ASP A 32 -2.16 -14.41 0.28
C ASP A 32 -2.37 -14.88 -1.17
N ASN A 33 -3.00 -14.04 -2.03
CA ASN A 33 -3.34 -14.40 -3.40
C ASN A 33 -2.91 -13.38 -4.47
N ALA A 34 -2.55 -12.15 -4.08
CA ALA A 34 -2.13 -11.13 -5.02
C ALA A 34 -0.73 -11.44 -5.59
N GLU A 35 -0.61 -11.40 -6.91
CA GLU A 35 0.68 -11.53 -7.60
C GLU A 35 1.45 -10.20 -7.64
N TYR A 36 0.73 -9.08 -7.53
CA TYR A 36 1.33 -7.74 -7.55
C TYR A 36 0.65 -6.79 -6.56
N ILE A 37 1.44 -6.06 -5.76
CA ILE A 37 0.94 -5.01 -4.86
C ILE A 37 1.71 -3.69 -5.05
N ILE A 38 0.97 -2.58 -5.09
CA ILE A 38 1.54 -1.23 -5.08
C ILE A 38 1.27 -0.57 -3.72
N PHE A 39 2.33 -0.15 -3.04
CA PHE A 39 2.26 0.61 -1.80
C PHE A 39 2.53 2.10 -2.08
N ILE A 40 1.49 2.93 -2.09
CA ILE A 40 1.61 4.39 -2.25
C ILE A 40 1.58 5.05 -0.87
N GLY A 41 2.67 5.73 -0.47
CA GLY A 41 2.74 6.48 0.79
C GLY A 41 2.71 5.63 2.08
N MET A 42 2.53 4.32 1.98
CA MET A 42 2.52 3.37 3.09
C MET A 42 3.90 2.74 3.28
N SER A 43 4.31 2.51 4.54
CA SER A 43 5.46 1.68 4.89
C SER A 43 5.03 0.21 5.07
N PRO A 44 5.16 -0.66 4.06
CA PRO A 44 4.81 -2.07 4.18
C PRO A 44 5.59 -2.76 5.29
N ALA A 45 4.93 -3.68 6.00
CA ALA A 45 5.48 -4.35 7.18
C ALA A 45 5.99 -3.42 8.29
N GLN A 46 5.61 -2.13 8.33
CA GLN A 46 5.75 -1.25 9.51
C GLN A 46 4.47 -0.45 9.88
N ALA A 47 3.58 -0.22 8.92
CA ALA A 47 2.36 0.57 9.10
C ALA A 47 1.10 -0.15 8.59
N GLY A 48 -0.06 0.49 8.77
CA GLY A 48 -1.35 -0.01 8.33
C GLY A 48 -2.11 -0.79 9.41
N ASN A 49 -3.39 -1.05 9.17
CA ASN A 49 -4.27 -1.74 10.12
C ASN A 49 -5.00 -2.91 9.43
N PRO A 50 -4.92 -4.16 9.91
CA PRO A 50 -4.11 -4.64 11.03
C PRO A 50 -2.64 -4.81 10.63
N PHE A 51 -1.75 -4.15 11.38
CA PHE A 51 -0.31 -4.13 11.06
C PHE A 51 0.33 -5.52 11.10
N LYS A 52 0.20 -6.23 12.24
CA LYS A 52 0.88 -7.51 12.48
C LYS A 52 0.52 -8.59 11.45
N ARG A 53 -0.76 -8.67 11.08
CA ARG A 53 -1.23 -9.64 10.09
C ARG A 53 -0.62 -9.36 8.72
N GLN A 54 -0.74 -8.12 8.23
CA GLN A 54 -0.18 -7.73 6.93
C GLN A 54 1.34 -7.89 6.89
N ALA A 55 2.04 -7.58 7.99
CA ALA A 55 3.48 -7.79 8.08
C ALA A 55 3.87 -9.26 7.95
N ARG A 56 3.10 -10.18 8.57
CA ARG A 56 3.32 -11.62 8.45
C ARG A 56 3.04 -12.12 7.04
N GLN A 57 1.93 -11.72 6.44
CA GLN A 57 1.57 -12.15 5.08
C GLN A 57 2.59 -11.66 4.06
N LEU A 58 3.03 -10.40 4.15
CA LEU A 58 4.09 -9.88 3.29
C LEU A 58 5.43 -10.60 3.53
N ALA A 59 5.77 -10.94 4.77
CA ALA A 59 6.99 -11.70 5.06
C ALA A 59 6.96 -13.07 4.39
N ASN A 60 5.84 -13.80 4.48
CA ASN A 60 5.65 -15.08 3.80
C ASN A 60 5.75 -14.93 2.28
N ALA A 61 5.02 -13.98 1.69
CA ALA A 61 5.00 -13.77 0.25
C ALA A 61 6.38 -13.39 -0.32
N ARG A 62 7.18 -12.63 0.44
CA ARG A 62 8.58 -12.34 0.10
C ARG A 62 9.39 -13.64 0.02
N THR A 63 9.32 -14.49 1.04
CA THR A 63 10.11 -15.73 1.11
C THR A 63 9.66 -16.80 0.14
N GLU A 64 8.37 -16.87 -0.17
CA GLU A 64 7.80 -17.84 -1.12
C GLU A 64 8.01 -17.40 -2.57
N GLY A 65 8.30 -16.11 -2.80
CA GLY A 65 8.41 -15.53 -4.14
C GLY A 65 7.07 -15.39 -4.86
N SER A 66 5.94 -15.46 -4.14
CA SER A 66 4.58 -15.44 -4.71
C SER A 66 4.05 -14.03 -5.00
N LEU A 67 4.76 -12.98 -4.58
CA LEU A 67 4.33 -11.59 -4.73
C LEU A 67 5.47 -10.71 -5.25
N GLU A 68 5.20 -9.96 -6.31
CA GLU A 68 5.96 -8.77 -6.68
C GLU A 68 5.33 -7.52 -6.06
N TYR A 69 6.14 -6.55 -5.62
CA TYR A 69 5.59 -5.30 -5.11
C TYR A 69 6.46 -4.09 -5.36
N THR A 70 5.78 -2.95 -5.53
CA THR A 70 6.43 -1.65 -5.71
C THR A 70 6.05 -0.68 -4.61
N ILE A 71 7.05 -0.04 -4.03
CA ILE A 71 6.92 0.99 -3.01
C ILE A 71 7.05 2.35 -3.69
N ILE A 72 6.05 3.20 -3.54
CA ILE A 72 5.98 4.53 -4.15
C ILE A 72 5.95 5.56 -3.03
N THR A 73 7.11 6.08 -2.69
CA THR A 73 7.31 7.02 -1.58
C THR A 73 8.47 7.96 -1.88
N PRO A 74 8.46 9.23 -1.39
CA PRO A 74 9.57 10.17 -1.62
C PRO A 74 10.92 9.69 -1.06
N SER A 75 10.90 8.89 0.00
CA SER A 75 12.06 8.22 0.59
C SER A 75 11.70 6.75 0.88
N LEU A 76 12.67 5.84 0.77
CA LEU A 76 12.45 4.42 1.06
C LEU A 76 12.19 4.24 2.57
N PRO A 77 10.99 3.78 2.99
CA PRO A 77 10.72 3.59 4.41
C PRO A 77 11.43 2.34 4.94
N ALA A 78 11.89 2.40 6.20
CA ALA A 78 12.53 1.28 6.86
C ALA A 78 11.66 0.00 6.79
N GLY A 79 12.28 -1.16 6.55
CA GLY A 79 11.60 -2.46 6.47
C GLY A 79 10.69 -2.67 5.26
N SER A 80 10.60 -1.69 4.34
CA SER A 80 9.73 -1.77 3.17
C SER A 80 10.36 -2.60 2.05
N SER A 81 11.68 -2.50 1.84
CA SER A 81 12.45 -3.42 1.01
C SER A 81 13.03 -4.56 1.86
N SER A 82 13.23 -5.74 1.27
CA SER A 82 13.78 -6.91 1.94
C SER A 82 14.56 -7.78 0.97
N LEU A 83 15.77 -8.21 1.36
CA LEU A 83 16.56 -9.19 0.61
C LEU A 83 15.81 -10.52 0.41
N ALA A 84 14.87 -10.85 1.32
CA ALA A 84 14.06 -12.05 1.19
C ALA A 84 13.17 -12.05 -0.07
N ALA A 85 12.85 -10.87 -0.63
CA ALA A 85 12.04 -10.77 -1.84
C ALA A 85 12.88 -10.91 -3.13
N GLY A 86 14.21 -11.00 -3.05
CA GLY A 86 15.08 -10.92 -4.23
C GLY A 86 14.77 -9.69 -5.10
N ASP A 87 14.60 -9.91 -6.40
CA ASP A 87 14.26 -8.87 -7.38
C ASP A 87 12.76 -8.52 -7.44
N ASN A 88 11.93 -9.16 -6.60
CA ASN A 88 10.47 -8.98 -6.57
C ASN A 88 10.04 -7.77 -5.73
N ASN A 89 10.96 -6.91 -5.30
CA ASN A 89 10.63 -5.62 -4.70
C ASN A 89 11.32 -4.46 -5.43
N ARG A 90 10.56 -3.40 -5.67
CA ARG A 90 11.07 -2.16 -6.31
C ARG A 90 10.66 -0.95 -5.49
N TRP A 91 11.46 0.12 -5.58
CA TRP A 91 11.14 1.41 -4.99
C TRP A 91 11.22 2.51 -6.04
N ILE A 92 10.18 3.36 -6.08
CA ILE A 92 10.06 4.51 -6.96
C ILE A 92 10.02 5.79 -6.10
N PRO A 93 11.04 6.67 -6.17
CA PRO A 93 11.07 7.94 -5.46
C PRO A 93 10.13 8.95 -6.11
N ILE A 94 8.87 8.99 -5.67
CA ILE A 94 7.88 9.94 -6.22
C ILE A 94 8.05 11.35 -5.65
N LYS A 95 7.78 12.37 -6.47
CA LYS A 95 7.65 13.74 -5.99
C LYS A 95 6.45 13.82 -5.02
N PRO A 96 6.58 14.42 -3.83
CA PRO A 96 5.47 14.56 -2.90
C PRO A 96 4.24 15.19 -3.55
N GLY A 97 3.06 14.59 -3.35
CA GLY A 97 1.78 15.08 -3.86
C GLY A 97 1.49 14.81 -5.35
N THR A 98 2.30 13.98 -6.03
CA THR A 98 2.09 13.63 -7.44
C THR A 98 1.64 12.19 -7.67
N ASP A 99 1.23 11.48 -6.62
CA ASP A 99 0.75 10.09 -6.67
C ASP A 99 -0.54 9.93 -7.47
N SER A 100 -1.47 10.90 -7.39
CA SER A 100 -2.68 10.87 -8.21
C SER A 100 -2.37 11.00 -9.71
N ALA A 101 -1.37 11.82 -10.09
CA ALA A 101 -0.94 11.94 -11.49
C ALA A 101 -0.33 10.63 -12.01
N LEU A 102 0.45 9.93 -11.17
CA LEU A 102 0.98 8.61 -11.50
C LEU A 102 -0.15 7.60 -11.74
N VAL A 103 -1.11 7.50 -10.81
CA VAL A 103 -2.23 6.55 -10.93
C VAL A 103 -3.10 6.87 -12.15
N LEU A 104 -3.38 8.15 -12.43
CA LEU A 104 -4.11 8.55 -13.64
C LEU A 104 -3.35 8.19 -14.93
N GLY A 105 -2.02 8.34 -14.92
CA GLY A 105 -1.17 7.90 -16.03
C GLY A 105 -1.22 6.38 -16.24
N MET A 106 -1.25 5.59 -15.17
CA MET A 106 -1.42 4.13 -15.26
C MET A 106 -2.79 3.73 -15.80
N ILE A 107 -3.86 4.43 -15.41
CA ILE A 107 -5.23 4.16 -15.87
C ILE A 107 -5.40 4.51 -17.35
N GLN A 108 -4.69 5.52 -17.84
CA GLN A 108 -4.75 5.98 -19.22
C GLN A 108 -4.06 5.04 -20.22
N TRP A 109 -3.19 4.15 -19.73
CA TRP A 109 -2.39 3.23 -20.54
C TRP A 109 -3.09 1.88 -20.73
#